data_AF-A0A7W0NV47-F1
#
_entry.id   AF-A0A7W0NV47-F1
#
_cell.length_a   1.000
_cell.length_b   1.000
_cell.length_c   1.000
_cell.angle_alpha   90.00
_cell.angle_beta   90.00
_cell.angle_gamma   90.00
#
_symmetry.space_group_name_H-M   'P 1'
#
loop_
_entity.id
_entity.type
_entity.pdbx_description
1 polymer ?
#
loop_
_entity_poly.entity_id
_entity_poly.type
_entity_poly.pdbx_seq_one_letter_code
_entity_poly.pdbx_strand_id
1 'polypeptide(L)'
;MPKQTTAKQIDVHKKALLKRVLAVSKGARRGQIFTPEAESLIRKIVTVQYPERNREELRKELAEAENKTVAVKVNALYPEAAERLEMPPTLLLTLPQLPKQVRYRFVGTSLLIVDREIHLIIDFMTNALP
;
A
#
# COMPACT_ATOMS: atom_id res chain seq x y z
N MET A 1 28.02 -19.21 14.67
CA MET A 1 27.40 -19.92 13.54
C MET A 1 26.12 -19.21 13.15
N PRO A 2 25.93 -18.74 11.90
CA PRO A 2 24.75 -17.95 11.57
C PRO A 2 23.54 -18.85 11.33
N LYS A 3 22.42 -18.53 12.00
CA LYS A 3 21.13 -19.25 11.93
C LYS A 3 20.52 -19.08 10.54
N GLN A 4 20.66 -20.10 9.68
CA GLN A 4 19.89 -20.18 8.44
C GLN A 4 18.44 -20.47 8.78
N THR A 5 17.62 -19.43 8.89
CA THR A 5 16.16 -19.57 8.92
C THR A 5 15.74 -20.01 7.53
N THR A 6 15.32 -21.26 7.37
CA THR A 6 14.95 -21.81 6.05
C THR A 6 13.70 -21.07 5.55
N ALA A 7 13.64 -20.70 4.27
CA ALA A 7 12.51 -19.95 3.67
C ALA A 7 11.12 -20.53 4.00
N LYS A 8 11.03 -21.85 4.17
CA LYS A 8 9.81 -22.57 4.57
C LYS A 8 9.34 -22.25 5.99
N GLN A 9 10.27 -22.00 6.93
CA GLN A 9 9.95 -21.60 8.31
C GLN A 9 9.46 -20.13 8.36
N ILE A 10 10.00 -19.27 7.49
CA ILE A 10 9.57 -17.88 7.35
C ILE A 10 8.12 -17.81 6.84
N ASP A 11 7.77 -18.60 5.81
CA ASP A 11 6.42 -18.62 5.25
C ASP A 11 5.36 -19.14 6.25
N VAL A 12 5.68 -20.20 7.01
CA VAL A 12 4.78 -20.72 8.05
C VAL A 12 4.56 -19.69 9.16
N HIS A 13 5.61 -18.99 9.58
CA HIS A 13 5.52 -17.94 10.60
C HIS A 13 4.71 -16.73 10.11
N LYS A 14 4.98 -16.25 8.88
CA LYS A 14 4.20 -15.18 8.22
C LYS A 14 2.72 -15.52 8.16
N LYS A 15 2.35 -16.74 7.75
CA LYS A 15 0.95 -17.21 7.70
C LYS A 15 0.30 -17.28 9.06
N ALA A 16 1.02 -17.75 10.09
CA ALA A 16 0.50 -17.81 11.45
C ALA A 16 0.27 -16.40 12.05
N LEU A 17 1.17 -15.46 11.79
CA LEU A 17 1.04 -14.06 12.19
C LEU A 17 -0.14 -13.40 11.46
N LEU A 18 -0.22 -13.55 10.14
CA LEU A 18 -1.34 -13.07 9.32
C LEU A 18 -2.68 -13.56 9.86
N LYS A 19 -2.81 -14.84 10.19
CA LYS A 19 -4.04 -15.42 10.74
C LYS A 19 -4.44 -14.78 12.07
N ARG A 20 -3.48 -14.45 12.94
CA ARG A 20 -3.72 -13.77 14.22
C ARG A 20 -4.11 -12.31 14.02
N VAL A 21 -3.41 -11.59 13.15
CA VAL A 21 -3.74 -10.20 12.81
C VAL A 21 -5.14 -10.12 12.21
N LEU A 22 -5.49 -11.00 11.26
CA LEU A 22 -6.84 -11.07 10.69
C LEU A 22 -7.92 -11.38 11.73
N ALA A 23 -7.63 -12.24 12.72
CA ALA A 23 -8.59 -12.56 13.78
C ALA A 23 -8.89 -11.37 14.69
N VAL A 24 -7.89 -10.53 14.98
CA VAL A 24 -8.03 -9.28 15.76
C VAL A 24 -8.59 -8.14 14.90
N SER A 25 -8.24 -8.10 13.62
CA SER A 25 -8.63 -7.11 12.61
C SER A 25 -10.06 -7.31 12.07
N LYS A 26 -10.89 -8.16 12.69
CA LYS A 26 -12.30 -8.36 12.31
C LYS A 26 -13.12 -7.06 12.31
N GLY A 27 -12.66 -6.02 13.01
CA GLY A 27 -13.26 -4.68 13.01
C GLY A 27 -12.58 -3.64 12.13
N ALA A 28 -11.48 -3.97 11.43
CA ALA A 28 -10.80 -3.01 10.56
C ALA A 28 -11.67 -2.70 9.34
N ARG A 29 -11.83 -1.40 9.07
CA ARG A 29 -12.67 -0.90 7.99
C ARG A 29 -11.88 0.13 7.20
N ARG A 30 -12.23 0.25 5.92
CA ARG A 30 -11.74 1.33 5.08
C ARG A 30 -12.00 2.67 5.76
N GLY A 31 -11.01 3.55 5.74
CA GLY A 31 -11.13 4.91 6.23
C GLY A 31 -10.87 5.10 7.72
N GLN A 32 -10.31 4.09 8.39
CA GLN A 32 -9.79 4.25 9.76
C GLN A 32 -8.47 5.03 9.79
N ILE A 33 -7.66 4.93 8.74
CA ILE A 33 -6.40 5.67 8.59
C ILE A 33 -6.57 6.74 7.51
N PHE A 34 -7.09 6.35 6.34
CA PHE A 34 -7.48 7.30 5.30
C PHE A 34 -8.85 7.91 5.63
N THR A 35 -8.91 8.73 6.69
CA THR A 35 -10.11 9.50 6.99
C THR A 35 -10.44 10.45 5.83
N PRO A 36 -11.69 10.94 5.69
CA PRO A 36 -12.04 11.87 4.61
C PRO A 36 -11.13 13.10 4.53
N GLU A 37 -10.70 13.61 5.68
CA GLU A 37 -9.77 14.74 5.80
C GLU A 37 -8.37 14.36 5.32
N ALA A 38 -7.87 13.18 5.73
CA ALA A 38 -6.59 12.64 5.28
C ALA A 38 -6.58 12.40 3.77
N GLU A 39 -7.64 11.80 3.22
CA GLU A 39 -7.80 11.62 1.78
C GLU A 39 -7.80 12.97 1.03
N SER A 40 -8.49 13.99 1.57
CA SER A 40 -8.50 15.32 0.96
C SER A 40 -7.13 15.98 0.99
N LEU A 41 -6.38 15.83 2.09
CA LEU A 41 -5.02 16.36 2.21
C LEU A 41 -4.09 15.67 1.21
N ILE A 42 -4.15 14.35 1.10
CA ILE A 42 -3.33 13.58 0.17
C ILE A 42 -3.63 13.98 -1.28
N ARG A 43 -4.91 14.11 -1.66
CA ARG A 43 -5.28 14.59 -3.00
C ARG A 43 -4.69 15.97 -3.27
N LYS A 44 -4.75 16.90 -2.31
CA LYS A 44 -4.13 18.23 -2.43
C LYS A 44 -2.61 18.15 -2.62
N ILE A 45 -1.92 17.32 -1.82
CA ILE A 45 -0.46 17.12 -1.95
C ILE A 45 -0.14 16.62 -3.36
N VAL A 46 -0.85 15.60 -3.84
CA VAL A 46 -0.65 15.04 -5.18
C VAL A 46 -0.87 16.09 -6.27
N THR A 47 -1.96 16.88 -6.18
CA THR A 47 -2.26 17.94 -7.15
C THR A 47 -1.20 19.05 -7.17
N VAL A 48 -0.64 19.41 -6.00
CA VAL A 48 0.42 20.43 -5.90
C VAL A 48 1.75 19.92 -6.46
N GLN A 49 2.10 18.67 -6.17
CA GLN A 49 3.39 18.08 -6.57
C GLN A 49 3.42 17.66 -8.04
N TYR A 50 2.27 17.28 -8.60
CA TYR A 50 2.14 16.85 -9.97
C TYR A 50 1.15 17.75 -10.71
N PRO A 51 1.63 18.68 -11.56
CA PRO A 51 0.81 19.36 -12.55
C PRO A 51 0.08 18.34 -13.44
N GLU A 52 -1.00 18.74 -14.10
CA GLU A 52 -1.87 17.82 -14.88
C GLU A 52 -1.12 16.89 -15.82
N ARG A 53 -0.17 17.44 -16.60
CA ARG A 53 0.65 16.65 -17.53
C ARG A 53 1.44 15.54 -16.82
N ASN A 54 2.02 15.83 -15.67
CA ASN A 54 2.83 14.88 -14.90
C ASN A 54 1.93 13.84 -14.20
N ARG A 55 0.67 14.19 -13.85
CA ARG A 55 -0.30 13.21 -13.32
C ARG A 55 -0.70 12.20 -14.38
N GLU A 56 -0.88 12.63 -15.62
CA GLU A 56 -1.19 11.73 -16.74
C GLU A 56 -0.04 10.76 -17.04
N GLU A 57 1.20 11.25 -17.01
CA GLU A 57 2.39 10.41 -17.17
C GLU A 57 2.50 9.38 -16.04
N LEU A 58 2.35 9.81 -14.78
CA LEU A 58 2.35 8.91 -13.62
C LEU A 58 1.21 7.88 -13.69
N ARG A 59 0.01 8.26 -14.14
CA ARG A 59 -1.09 7.31 -14.36
C ARG A 59 -0.75 6.25 -15.39
N LYS A 60 -0.08 6.62 -16.48
CA LYS A 60 0.35 5.68 -17.51
C LYS A 60 1.38 4.70 -16.96
N GLU A 61 2.40 5.21 -16.27
CA GLU A 61 3.41 4.37 -15.61
C GLU A 61 2.77 3.37 -14.62
N LEU A 62 1.80 3.85 -13.83
CA LEU A 62 1.06 3.02 -12.89
C LEU A 62 0.19 1.96 -13.57
N ALA A 63 -0.47 2.31 -14.68
CA ALA A 63 -1.29 1.38 -15.45
C ALA A 63 -0.44 0.31 -16.16
N GLU A 64 0.74 0.67 -16.66
CA GLU A 64 1.69 -0.26 -17.27
C GLU A 64 2.28 -1.23 -16.23
N ALA A 65 2.60 -0.71 -15.04
CA ALA A 65 3.11 -1.52 -13.94
C ALA A 65 2.01 -2.28 -13.17
N GLU A 66 0.73 -2.05 -13.50
CA GLU A 66 -0.39 -2.56 -12.71
C GLU A 66 -0.43 -4.08 -12.67
N ASN A 67 -0.56 -4.63 -11.47
CA ASN A 67 -0.85 -6.03 -11.28
C ASN A 67 -2.35 -6.22 -11.05
N LYS A 68 -3.10 -6.50 -12.12
CA LYS A 68 -4.57 -6.68 -12.13
C LYS A 68 -5.09 -7.81 -11.23
N THR A 69 -4.20 -8.60 -10.63
CA THR A 69 -4.57 -9.69 -9.71
C THR A 69 -4.75 -9.23 -8.26
N VAL A 70 -4.40 -7.98 -7.92
CA VAL A 70 -4.53 -7.46 -6.56
C VAL A 70 -5.95 -6.98 -6.29
N ALA A 71 -6.64 -7.62 -5.36
CA ALA A 71 -7.91 -7.14 -4.85
C ALA A 71 -7.69 -5.96 -3.88
N VAL A 72 -8.08 -4.76 -4.26
CA VAL A 72 -8.01 -3.56 -3.41
C VAL A 72 -9.10 -3.61 -2.34
N LYS A 73 -8.79 -4.25 -1.20
CA LYS A 73 -9.69 -4.39 -0.06
C LYS A 73 -8.90 -4.45 1.24
N VAL A 74 -9.43 -3.87 2.32
CA VAL A 74 -8.87 -4.02 3.67
C VAL A 74 -8.79 -5.49 4.04
N ASN A 75 -7.70 -5.88 4.71
CA ASN A 75 -7.37 -7.25 5.09
C ASN A 75 -7.12 -8.21 3.92
N ALA A 76 -7.05 -7.73 2.67
CA ALA A 76 -6.58 -8.53 1.56
C ALA A 76 -5.04 -8.60 1.54
N LEU A 77 -4.52 -9.72 1.02
CA LEU A 77 -3.09 -9.85 0.76
C LEU A 77 -2.68 -8.98 -0.43
N TYR A 78 -1.58 -8.27 -0.26
CA TYR A 78 -0.87 -7.55 -1.29
C TYR A 78 0.31 -8.43 -1.75
N PRO A 79 0.22 -9.14 -2.88
CA PRO A 79 1.26 -10.08 -3.31
C PRO A 79 2.62 -9.40 -3.47
N GLU A 80 3.71 -10.02 -3.03
CA GLU A 80 5.07 -9.49 -3.27
C GLU A 80 5.32 -9.28 -4.78
N ALA A 81 4.78 -10.14 -5.65
CA ALA A 81 4.83 -10.00 -7.10
C ALA A 81 4.03 -8.80 -7.66
N ALA A 82 3.25 -8.10 -6.82
CA ALA A 82 2.59 -6.86 -7.17
C ALA A 82 3.47 -5.62 -6.91
N GLU A 83 4.65 -5.77 -6.30
CA GLU A 83 5.64 -4.71 -6.14
C GLU A 83 6.41 -4.43 -7.43
N ARG A 84 5.67 -4.13 -8.51
CA ARG A 84 6.28 -3.84 -9.82
C ARG A 84 6.73 -2.39 -9.96
N LEU A 85 6.09 -1.47 -9.24
CA LEU A 85 6.45 -0.07 -9.22
C LEU A 85 6.84 0.35 -7.81
N GLU A 86 8.02 0.94 -7.70
CA GLU A 86 8.40 1.65 -6.49
C GLU A 86 7.58 2.92 -6.33
N MET A 87 7.35 3.34 -5.09
CA MET A 87 6.68 4.63 -4.86
C MET A 87 7.57 5.76 -5.38
N PRO A 88 7.05 6.71 -6.18
CA PRO A 88 7.82 7.88 -6.60
C PRO A 88 8.43 8.59 -5.39
N PRO A 89 9.76 8.76 -5.33
CA PRO A 89 10.43 9.31 -4.14
C PRO A 89 9.92 10.71 -3.76
N THR A 90 9.68 11.55 -4.77
CA THR A 90 9.14 12.91 -4.59
C THR A 90 7.77 12.91 -3.91
N LEU A 91 6.88 11.99 -4.31
CA LEU A 91 5.59 11.83 -3.65
C LEU A 91 5.76 11.28 -2.24
N LEU A 92 6.61 10.28 -2.04
CA LEU A 92 6.84 9.68 -0.72
C LEU A 92 7.34 10.71 0.31
N LEU A 93 8.17 11.65 -0.11
CA LEU A 93 8.71 12.73 0.75
C LEU A 93 7.65 13.74 1.19
N THR A 94 6.54 13.85 0.46
CA THR A 94 5.50 14.86 0.70
C THR A 94 4.26 14.29 1.37
N LEU A 95 4.09 12.96 1.33
CA LEU A 95 3.05 12.26 2.05
C LEU A 95 3.31 12.25 3.57
N PRO A 96 2.25 12.12 4.40
CA PRO A 96 2.39 11.93 5.83
C PRO A 96 3.31 10.75 6.15
N GLN A 97 4.22 10.93 7.10
CA GLN A 97 5.15 9.88 7.50
C GLN A 97 4.42 8.69 8.09
N LEU A 98 4.82 7.50 7.65
CA LEU A 98 4.30 6.24 8.15
C LEU A 98 5.27 5.61 9.17
N PRO A 99 4.74 4.85 10.15
CA PRO A 99 5.57 3.95 10.95
C PRO A 99 6.37 2.98 10.07
N LYS A 100 7.54 2.56 10.56
CA LYS A 100 8.47 1.69 9.80
C LYS A 100 7.87 0.35 9.39
N GLN A 101 6.82 -0.09 10.06
CA GLN A 101 6.13 -1.37 9.86
C GLN A 101 5.20 -1.35 8.65
N VAL A 102 4.82 -0.17 8.14
CA VAL A 102 3.89 -0.04 7.03
C VAL A 102 4.51 0.78 5.89
N ARG A 103 3.90 0.73 4.70
CA ARG A 103 4.37 1.45 3.52
C ARG A 103 3.22 1.85 2.61
N TYR A 104 3.42 2.94 1.87
CA TYR A 104 2.54 3.30 0.76
C TYR A 104 2.81 2.42 -0.46
N ARG A 105 1.73 2.08 -1.17
CA ARG A 105 1.75 1.40 -2.46
C ARG A 105 0.62 1.90 -3.34
N PHE A 106 0.80 1.85 -4.66
CA PHE A 106 -0.28 2.08 -5.61
C PHE A 106 -0.80 0.76 -6.19
N VAL A 107 -2.10 0.73 -6.46
CA VAL A 107 -2.74 -0.21 -7.40
C VAL A 107 -3.72 0.61 -8.23
N GLY A 108 -3.44 0.72 -9.53
CA GLY A 108 -4.12 1.69 -10.40
C GLY A 108 -3.99 3.10 -9.84
N THR A 109 -5.12 3.79 -9.65
CA THR A 109 -5.19 5.13 -9.05
C THR A 109 -5.43 5.12 -7.53
N SER A 110 -5.47 3.94 -6.91
CA SER A 110 -5.71 3.78 -5.48
C SER A 110 -4.40 3.78 -4.70
N LEU A 111 -4.36 4.53 -3.61
CA LEU A 111 -3.24 4.53 -2.67
C LEU A 111 -3.57 3.62 -1.49
N LEU A 112 -2.66 2.70 -1.21
CA LEU A 112 -2.78 1.67 -0.18
C LEU A 112 -1.79 1.94 0.95
N ILE A 113 -2.15 1.53 2.16
CA ILE A 113 -1.21 1.30 3.25
C ILE A 113 -1.08 -0.20 3.44
N VAL A 114 0.14 -0.71 3.29
CA VAL A 114 0.43 -2.14 3.33
C VAL A 114 1.39 -2.44 4.48
N ASP A 115 1.09 -3.47 5.25
CA ASP A 115 2.00 -4.02 6.25
C ASP A 115 3.22 -4.66 5.58
N ARG A 116 4.42 -4.31 6.04
CA ARG A 116 5.67 -4.78 5.41
C ARG A 116 6.01 -6.23 5.72
N GLU A 117 5.56 -6.76 6.85
CA GLU A 117 5.92 -8.10 7.32
C GLU A 117 4.95 -9.15 6.77
N ILE A 118 3.65 -8.87 6.87
CA ILE A 118 2.58 -9.82 6.49
C ILE A 118 1.92 -9.51 5.16
N HIS A 119 2.34 -8.43 4.48
CA HIS A 119 1.85 -8.08 3.14
C HIS A 119 0.32 -7.92 3.09
N LEU A 120 -0.25 -7.23 4.09
CA LEU A 120 -1.68 -7.05 4.21
C LEU A 120 -2.06 -5.59 3.97
N ILE A 121 -3.10 -5.36 3.17
CA ILE A 121 -3.68 -4.03 2.96
C ILE A 121 -4.41 -3.62 4.23
N ILE A 122 -3.86 -2.65 4.95
CA ILE A 122 -4.41 -2.14 6.21
C ILE A 122 -5.52 -1.13 5.94
N ASP A 123 -5.30 -0.23 4.98
CA ASP A 123 -6.30 0.73 4.54
C ASP A 123 -6.01 1.15 3.09
N PHE A 124 -7.02 1.73 2.43
CA PHE A 124 -6.87 2.27 1.09
C PHE A 124 -7.79 3.46 0.83
N MET A 125 -7.33 4.36 -0.03
CA MET A 125 -8.14 5.40 -0.63
C MET A 125 -8.20 5.23 -2.14
N THR A 126 -9.35 5.54 -2.71
CA THR A 126 -9.58 5.52 -4.16
C THR A 126 -9.30 6.90 -4.76
N ASN A 127 -8.89 6.95 -6.03
CA ASN A 127 -8.64 8.21 -6.75
C ASN A 127 -7.65 9.13 -6.01
N ALA A 128 -6.54 8.56 -5.55
CA ALA A 128 -5.44 9.33 -4.96
C ALA A 128 -4.74 10.21 -6.01
N LEU A 129 -4.87 9.83 -7.29
CA LEU A 129 -4.50 10.62 -8.45
C LEU A 129 -5.79 11.14 -9.13
N PRO A 130 -6.27 12.36 -8.80
CA PRO A 130 -7.45 13.00 -9.39
C PRO A 130 -7.18 13.66 -10.74
#